data_AF-A0A828Z4I5-F1
#
_entry.id   AF-A0A828Z4I5-F1
#
_cell.length_a   1.000
_cell.length_b   1.000
_cell.length_c   1.000
_cell.angle_alpha   90.00
_cell.angle_beta   90.00
_cell.angle_gamma   90.00
#
_symmetry.space_group_name_H-M   'P 1'
#
loop_
_entity.id
_entity.type
_entity.pdbx_description
1 polymer ?
#
loop_
_entity_poly.entity_id
_entity_poly.type
_entity_poly.pdbx_seq_one_letter_code
_entity_poly.pdbx_strand_id
1 'polypeptide(L)'
;MKKIGKIVYAVPFAIFGLFHFISGPAMTGIVPSYIPFPIVWVYVTGLALIAASVSVITGIKTYLATVLLAVLLGIFVVLVHLPGAAAGNQASTIALLKDVSLLGAALLIAGTSKD
;
A
#
# COMPACT_ATOMS: atom_id res chain seq x y z
N MET A 1 -16.45 -0.16 -12.03
CA MET A 1 -16.12 1.23 -11.63
C MET A 1 -15.98 2.15 -12.83
N LYS A 2 -16.37 3.43 -12.69
CA LYS A 2 -16.09 4.47 -13.71
C LYS A 2 -14.58 4.72 -13.82
N LYS A 3 -14.08 5.02 -15.03
CA LYS A 3 -12.64 5.20 -15.33
C LYS A 3 -11.93 6.18 -14.38
N ILE A 4 -12.59 7.29 -14.06
CA ILE A 4 -12.03 8.34 -13.18
C ILE A 4 -11.73 7.81 -11.77
N GLY A 5 -12.66 7.03 -11.18
CA GLY A 5 -12.47 6.48 -9.83
C GLY A 5 -11.29 5.52 -9.74
N LYS A 6 -11.08 4.70 -10.78
CA LYS A 6 -9.90 3.82 -10.87
C LYS A 6 -8.60 4.62 -10.87
N ILE A 7 -8.53 5.68 -11.67
CA ILE A 7 -7.32 6.51 -11.79
C ILE A 7 -7.04 7.22 -10.47
N VAL A 8 -8.05 7.87 -9.87
CA VAL A 8 -7.90 8.61 -8.61
C VAL A 8 -7.46 7.67 -7.47
N TYR A 9 -7.98 6.44 -7.44
CA TYR A 9 -7.56 5.43 -6.46
C TYR A 9 -6.13 4.92 -6.71
N ALA A 10 -5.78 4.63 -7.97
CA ALA A 10 -4.53 3.96 -8.32
C ALA A 10 -3.30 4.89 -8.34
N VAL A 11 -3.46 6.15 -8.73
CA VAL A 11 -2.33 7.10 -8.90
C VAL A 11 -1.54 7.31 -7.61
N PRO A 12 -2.15 7.50 -6.42
CA PRO A 12 -1.40 7.59 -5.17
C PRO A 12 -0.48 6.39 -4.92
N PHE A 13 -0.89 5.16 -5.25
CA PHE A 13 -0.04 3.98 -5.09
C PHE A 13 1.16 3.98 -6.05
N ALA A 14 1.00 4.49 -7.27
CA ALA A 14 2.16 4.69 -8.15
C ALA A 14 3.15 5.69 -7.56
N ILE A 15 2.66 6.82 -7.04
CA ILE A 15 3.50 7.86 -6.42
C ILE A 15 4.22 7.30 -5.18
N PHE A 16 3.49 6.67 -4.27
CA PHE A 16 4.11 6.03 -3.09
C PHE A 16 5.11 4.95 -3.51
N GLY A 17 4.78 4.15 -4.51
CA GLY A 17 5.69 3.15 -5.05
C GLY A 17 7.00 3.74 -5.56
N LEU A 18 6.94 4.86 -6.30
CA LEU A 18 8.13 5.60 -6.75
C LEU A 18 8.95 6.15 -5.57
N PHE A 19 8.30 6.66 -4.52
CA PHE A 19 9.00 7.14 -3.32
C PHE A 19 9.79 6.04 -2.61
N HIS A 20 9.39 4.77 -2.68
CA HIS A 20 10.18 3.67 -2.12
C HIS A 20 11.50 3.47 -2.86
N PHE A 21 11.57 3.78 -4.17
CA PHE A 21 12.81 3.73 -4.93
C PHE A 21 13.66 4.98 -4.73
N ILE A 22 13.03 6.16 -4.74
CA ILE A 22 13.73 7.46 -4.59
C ILE A 22 14.28 7.65 -3.18
N SER A 23 13.50 7.29 -2.15
CA SER A 23 13.82 7.53 -0.75
C SER A 23 14.09 6.24 0.03
N GLY A 24 14.42 5.15 -0.68
CA GLY A 24 14.55 3.81 -0.11
C GLY A 24 15.40 3.73 1.17
N PRO A 25 16.65 4.26 1.17
CA PRO A 25 17.49 4.27 2.36
C PRO A 25 16.86 4.97 3.57
N ALA A 26 16.14 6.08 3.37
CA ALA A 26 15.48 6.82 4.44
C ALA A 26 14.28 6.06 5.04
N MET A 27 13.71 5.11 4.31
CA MET A 27 12.57 4.29 4.77
C MET A 27 13.00 3.02 5.50
N THR A 28 14.28 2.65 5.48
CA THR A 28 14.76 1.41 6.12
C THR A 28 14.46 1.34 7.62
N GLY A 29 14.48 2.48 8.32
CA GLY A 29 14.14 2.57 9.74
C GLY A 29 12.66 2.38 10.07
N ILE A 30 11.78 2.38 9.05
CA ILE A 30 10.34 2.11 9.23
C ILE A 30 10.08 0.59 9.26
N VAL A 31 10.94 -0.20 8.62
CA VAL A 31 10.83 -1.66 8.65
C VAL A 31 11.12 -2.14 10.08
N PRO A 32 10.26 -2.99 10.69
CA PRO A 32 10.51 -3.51 12.03
C PRO A 32 11.90 -4.14 12.16
N SER A 33 12.61 -3.82 13.24
CA SER A 33 14.03 -4.14 13.42
C SER A 33 14.37 -5.63 13.43
N TYR A 34 13.38 -6.50 13.66
CA TYR A 34 13.52 -7.95 13.62
C TYR A 34 13.40 -8.53 12.20
N ILE A 35 13.04 -7.74 11.19
CA ILE A 35 12.98 -8.18 9.79
C ILE A 35 14.35 -7.96 9.13
N PRO A 36 14.99 -9.01 8.58
CA PRO A 36 16.29 -8.88 7.93
C PRO A 36 16.17 -8.17 6.57
N PHE A 37 17.27 -7.55 6.13
CA PHE A 37 17.39 -6.88 4.82
C PHE A 37 16.32 -5.79 4.57
N PRO A 38 16.19 -4.77 5.45
CA PRO A 38 15.10 -3.80 5.39
C PRO A 38 15.00 -3.07 4.03
N ILE A 39 16.14 -2.77 3.39
CA ILE A 39 16.19 -2.12 2.08
C ILE A 39 15.51 -2.95 0.98
N VAL A 40 15.60 -4.28 1.04
CA VAL A 40 14.97 -5.17 0.06
C VAL A 40 13.45 -5.07 0.18
N TRP A 41 12.92 -5.09 1.40
CA TRP A 41 11.49 -4.97 1.65
C TRP A 41 10.92 -3.61 1.25
N VAL A 42 11.70 -2.53 1.40
CA VAL A 42 11.33 -1.20 0.91
C VAL A 42 11.14 -1.24 -0.61
N TYR A 43 12.09 -1.79 -1.37
CA TYR A 43 11.97 -1.87 -2.83
C TYR A 43 10.90 -2.86 -3.32
N VAL A 44 10.75 -4.02 -2.64
CA VAL A 44 9.68 -4.98 -2.93
C VAL A 44 8.31 -4.34 -2.72
N THR A 45 8.14 -3.58 -1.64
CA THR A 45 6.93 -2.79 -1.40
C THR A 45 6.70 -1.79 -2.53
N GLY A 46 7.72 -1.01 -2.90
CA GLY A 46 7.63 -0.05 -4.00
C GLY A 46 7.13 -0.68 -5.29
N LEU A 47 7.70 -1.83 -5.66
CA LEU A 47 7.31 -2.59 -6.84
C LEU A 47 5.85 -3.08 -6.74
N ALA A 48 5.45 -3.62 -5.59
CA ALA A 48 4.08 -4.10 -5.38
C ALA A 48 3.04 -2.97 -5.52
N LEU A 49 3.33 -1.78 -4.98
CA LEU A 49 2.44 -0.62 -5.09
C LEU A 49 2.29 -0.14 -6.55
N ILE A 50 3.40 -0.09 -7.31
CA ILE A 50 3.37 0.26 -8.74
C ILE A 50 2.59 -0.81 -9.53
N ALA A 51 2.86 -2.09 -9.29
CA ALA A 51 2.18 -3.19 -9.96
C ALA A 51 0.67 -3.17 -9.71
N ALA A 52 0.25 -2.92 -8.46
CA ALA A 52 -1.16 -2.77 -8.12
C ALA A 52 -1.80 -1.57 -8.84
N SER A 53 -1.11 -0.43 -8.89
CA SER A 53 -1.57 0.76 -9.63
C SER A 53 -1.78 0.47 -11.12
N VAL A 54 -0.79 -0.12 -11.78
CA VAL A 54 -0.84 -0.48 -13.21
C VAL A 54 -1.97 -1.47 -13.47
N SER A 55 -2.12 -2.49 -12.62
CA SER A 55 -3.19 -3.48 -12.73
C SER A 55 -4.58 -2.84 -12.63
N VAL A 56 -4.82 -1.96 -11.66
CA VAL A 56 -6.11 -1.28 -11.49
C VAL A 56 -6.45 -0.38 -12.68
N ILE A 57 -5.45 0.36 -13.20
CA ILE A 57 -5.61 1.28 -14.33
C ILE A 57 -5.91 0.50 -15.62
N THR A 58 -5.11 -0.52 -15.92
CA THR A 58 -5.25 -1.33 -17.14
C THR A 58 -6.45 -2.27 -17.08
N GLY A 59 -6.87 -2.66 -15.87
CA GLY A 59 -7.91 -3.66 -15.66
C GLY A 59 -7.44 -5.09 -15.87
N ILE A 60 -6.13 -5.36 -15.76
CA ILE A 60 -5.54 -6.70 -15.94
C ILE A 60 -5.16 -7.26 -14.57
N LYS A 61 -5.74 -8.41 -14.19
CA LYS A 61 -5.55 -9.06 -12.87
C LYS A 61 -5.89 -8.16 -11.68
N THR A 62 -6.85 -7.26 -11.86
CA THR A 62 -7.38 -6.31 -10.89
C THR A 62 -7.77 -7.01 -9.58
N TYR A 63 -8.51 -8.12 -9.67
CA TYR A 63 -8.89 -8.90 -8.48
C TYR A 63 -7.68 -9.25 -7.61
N LEU A 64 -6.71 -9.95 -8.21
CA LEU A 64 -5.52 -10.42 -7.52
C LEU A 64 -4.70 -9.24 -6.99
N ALA A 65 -4.50 -8.20 -7.81
CA ALA A 65 -3.72 -7.04 -7.45
C ALA A 65 -4.32 -6.29 -6.25
N THR A 66 -5.64 -6.10 -6.20
CA THR A 66 -6.26 -5.38 -5.08
C THR A 66 -6.41 -6.25 -3.84
N VAL A 67 -6.52 -7.58 -3.96
CA VAL A 67 -6.41 -8.49 -2.80
C VAL A 67 -5.00 -8.43 -2.20
N LEU A 68 -3.95 -8.53 -3.02
CA LEU A 68 -2.56 -8.42 -2.56
C LEU A 68 -2.26 -7.04 -1.96
N LEU A 69 -2.80 -5.98 -2.57
CA LEU A 69 -2.69 -4.62 -2.03
C LEU A 69 -3.39 -4.52 -0.66
N ALA A 70 -4.58 -5.09 -0.50
CA ALA A 70 -5.28 -5.13 0.79
C ALA A 70 -4.45 -5.86 1.86
N VAL A 71 -3.84 -6.99 1.51
CA VAL A 71 -2.94 -7.72 2.42
C VAL A 71 -1.74 -6.87 2.80
N LEU A 72 -1.08 -6.23 1.82
CA LEU A 72 0.07 -5.35 2.05
C LEU A 72 -0.27 -4.19 2.99
N LEU A 73 -1.41 -3.51 2.75
CA LEU A 73 -1.88 -2.43 3.62
C LEU A 73 -2.22 -2.95 5.02
N GLY A 74 -2.79 -4.15 5.13
CA GLY A 74 -3.06 -4.80 6.42
C GLY A 74 -1.78 -5.04 7.21
N ILE A 75 -0.71 -5.47 6.54
CA ILE A 75 0.62 -5.62 7.14
C ILE A 75 1.12 -4.27 7.68
N PHE A 76 0.99 -3.17 6.92
CA PHE A 76 1.42 -1.84 7.41
C PHE A 76 0.57 -1.35 8.58
N VAL A 77 -0.74 -1.55 8.52
CA VAL A 77 -1.64 -1.22 9.62
C VAL A 77 -1.16 -1.92 10.89
N VAL A 78 -0.91 -3.23 10.85
CA VAL A 78 -0.59 -4.01 12.05
C VAL A 78 0.86 -3.81 12.51
N LEU A 79 1.84 -3.85 11.61
CA LEU A 79 3.25 -3.92 11.99
C LEU A 79 3.93 -2.54 12.09
N VAL A 80 3.40 -1.52 11.44
CA VAL A 80 4.06 -0.20 11.33
C VAL A 80 3.23 0.88 12.01
N HIS A 81 1.99 1.07 11.56
CA HIS A 81 1.20 2.23 11.97
C HIS A 81 0.47 2.03 13.31
N LEU A 82 0.02 0.82 13.63
CA LEU A 82 -0.64 0.53 14.91
C LEU A 82 0.28 0.71 16.12
N PRO A 83 1.53 0.19 16.13
CA PRO A 83 2.44 0.42 17.25
C PRO A 83 2.72 1.92 17.47
N GLY A 84 2.96 2.67 16.39
CA GLY A 84 3.19 4.12 16.49
C GLY A 84 1.95 4.88 16.99
N ALA A 85 0.76 4.53 16.49
CA ALA A 85 -0.50 5.13 16.93
C ALA A 85 -0.78 4.84 18.41
N ALA A 86 -0.55 3.60 18.84
CA ALA A 86 -0.69 3.18 20.24
C ALA A 86 0.29 3.92 21.17
N ALA A 87 1.45 4.34 20.66
CA ALA A 87 2.40 5.18 21.37
C ALA A 87 2.07 6.69 21.33
N GLY A 88 0.88 7.07 20.81
CA GLY A 88 0.43 8.46 20.75
C GLY A 88 1.00 9.27 19.59
N ASN A 89 1.65 8.63 18.60
CA ASN A 89 2.20 9.33 17.44
C ASN A 89 1.09 9.71 16.45
N GLN A 90 0.79 11.00 16.34
CA GLN A 90 -0.28 11.52 15.48
C GLN A 90 -0.10 11.14 14.00
N ALA A 91 1.13 11.17 13.48
CA ALA A 91 1.39 10.81 12.08
C ALA A 91 1.10 9.33 11.81
N SER A 92 1.42 8.45 12.76
CA SER A 92 1.12 7.02 12.70
C SER A 92 -0.39 6.75 12.79
N THR A 93 -1.11 7.50 13.62
CA THR A 93 -2.58 7.43 13.69
C THR A 93 -3.22 7.81 12.35
N ILE A 94 -2.75 8.89 11.71
CA ILE A 94 -3.24 9.30 10.39
C ILE A 94 -2.93 8.21 9.35
N ALA A 95 -1.71 7.69 9.35
CA ALA A 95 -1.30 6.64 8.41
C ALA A 95 -2.11 5.36 8.59
N LEU A 96 -2.39 4.96 9.83
CA LEU A 96 -3.23 3.80 10.17
C LEU A 96 -4.64 3.96 9.59
N LEU A 97 -5.32 5.07 9.90
CA LEU A 97 -6.70 5.30 9.45
C LEU A 97 -6.79 5.39 7.92
N LYS A 98 -5.79 6.03 7.30
CA LYS A 98 -5.64 6.10 5.85
C LYS A 98 -5.47 4.70 5.25
N ASP A 99 -4.57 3.88 5.76
CA ASP A 99 -4.33 2.53 5.22
C ASP A 99 -5.53 1.59 5.43
N VAL A 100 -6.22 1.67 6.57
CA VAL A 100 -7.48 0.91 6.79
C VAL A 100 -8.53 1.29 5.75
N SER A 101 -8.68 2.58 5.47
CA SER A 101 -9.64 3.07 4.46
C SER A 101 -9.25 2.61 3.05
N LEU A 102 -7.97 2.67 2.70
CA LEU A 102 -7.44 2.23 1.41
C LEU A 102 -7.55 0.71 1.21
N LEU A 103 -7.36 -0.06 2.29
CA LEU A 103 -7.55 -1.51 2.32
C LEU A 103 -9.01 -1.85 2.03
N GLY A 104 -9.95 -1.21 2.74
CA GLY A 104 -11.38 -1.41 2.49
C GLY A 104 -11.76 -1.11 1.04
N ALA A 105 -11.25 -0.01 0.49
CA ALA A 105 -11.43 0.32 -0.92
C ALA A 105 -10.84 -0.75 -1.86
N ALA A 106 -9.65 -1.29 -1.59
CA ALA A 106 -9.05 -2.38 -2.36
C ALA A 106 -9.96 -3.62 -2.39
N LEU A 107 -10.56 -3.98 -1.25
CA LEU A 107 -11.48 -5.12 -1.16
C LEU A 107 -12.81 -4.87 -1.90
N LEU A 108 -13.35 -3.65 -1.85
CA LEU A 108 -14.53 -3.27 -2.65
C LEU A 108 -14.25 -3.35 -4.16
N ILE A 109 -13.04 -2.97 -4.57
CA ILE A 109 -12.59 -3.10 -5.96
C ILE A 109 -12.48 -4.57 -6.36
N ALA A 110 -11.87 -5.41 -5.51
CA ALA A 110 -11.79 -6.85 -5.73
C ALA A 110 -13.19 -7.47 -5.88
N GLY A 111 -14.15 -7.08 -5.03
CA GLY A 111 -15.52 -7.59 -5.11
C GLY A 111 -16.31 -7.17 -6.35
N THR A 112 -15.78 -6.23 -7.14
CA THR A 112 -16.45 -5.72 -8.37
C THR A 112 -15.61 -5.86 -9.63
N SER A 113 -14.43 -6.47 -9.54
CA SER A 113 -13.61 -6.80 -10.71
C SER A 113 -14.22 -7.95 -11.50
N LYS A 114 -13.87 -8.04 -12.79
CA LYS A 114 -14.43 -9.02 -13.73
C LYS A 114 -13.38 -9.98 -14.30
N ASP A 115 -12.13 -9.80 -13.88
CA ASP A 115 -11.01 -10.68 -14.15
C ASP A 115 -10.74 -11.58 -12.93
#